data_AF-A0A354X431-F1
#
_entry.id   AF-A0A354X431-F1
#
_cell.length_a   1.000
_cell.length_b   1.000
_cell.length_c   1.000
_cell.angle_alpha   90.00
_cell.angle_beta   90.00
_cell.angle_gamma   90.00
#
_symmetry.space_group_name_H-M   'P 1'
#
loop_
_entity.id
_entity.type
_entity.pdbx_description
1 polymer ?
#
loop_
_entity_poly.entity_id
_entity_poly.type
_entity_poly.pdbx_seq_one_letter_code
_entity_poly.pdbx_strand_id
1 'polypeptide(L)' 'KAHPDVFNILLQILDEGHVTDSLGRKIDFKNTILIMTSNIG' A
#
# COMPACT_ATOMS: atom_id res chain seq x y z
N LYS A 1 -11.16 -8.90 7.30
CA LYS A 1 -11.07 -7.42 7.21
C LYS A 1 -9.62 -7.02 7.46
N ALA A 2 -9.11 -6.03 6.75
CA ALA A 2 -7.73 -5.58 6.91
C ALA A 2 -7.52 -4.91 8.29
N HIS A 3 -6.33 -5.07 8.85
CA HIS A 3 -5.91 -4.33 10.04
C HIS A 3 -5.75 -2.84 9.70
N PRO A 4 -6.06 -1.89 10.61
CA PRO A 4 -5.90 -0.46 10.36
C PRO A 4 -4.52 -0.06 9.81
N ASP A 5 -3.45 -0.74 10.23
CA ASP A 5 -2.08 -0.46 9.75
C ASP A 5 -1.88 -0.77 8.27
N VAL A 6 -2.62 -1.73 7.72
CA VAL A 6 -2.61 -2.00 6.27
C VAL A 6 -3.19 -0.82 5.52
N PHE A 7 -4.19 -0.15 6.09
CA PHE A 7 -4.79 1.03 5.49
C PHE A 7 -3.79 2.20 5.43
N ASN A 8 -2.98 2.38 6.48
CA ASN A 8 -1.94 3.42 6.50
C ASN A 8 -0.86 3.18 5.44
N ILE A 9 -0.45 1.93 5.23
CA ILE A 9 0.49 1.58 4.15
C ILE A 9 -0.13 1.87 2.78
N LEU A 10 -1.42 1.57 2.59
CA LEU A 10 -2.12 1.89 1.34
C LEU A 10 -2.20 3.40 1.10
N LEU A 11 -2.49 4.19 2.14
CA LEU A 11 -2.46 5.66 2.05
C LEU A 11 -1.07 6.16 1.65
N GLN A 12 0.00 5.58 2.21
CA GLN A 12 1.36 5.93 1.84
C GLN A 12 1.66 5.62 0.35
N ILE A 13 1.20 4.47 -0.17
CA ILE A 13 1.36 4.12 -1.59
C ILE A 13 0.61 5.10 -2.49
N LEU A 14 -0.63 5.47 -2.10
CA LEU A 14 -1.47 6.35 -2.89
C LEU A 14 -1.00 7.81 -2.90
N ASP A 15 -0.34 8.27 -1.82
CA ASP A 15 0.17 9.63 -1.68
C ASP A 15 1.60 9.77 -2.23
N GLU A 16 2.55 8.97 -1.73
CA GLU A 16 3.98 9.10 -2.04
C GLU A 16 4.41 8.29 -3.27
N GLY A 17 3.60 7.32 -3.72
CA GLY A 17 3.95 6.40 -4.79
C GLY A 17 5.10 5.45 -4.43
N HIS A 18 5.50 5.38 -3.16
CA HIS A 18 6.57 4.51 -2.68
C HIS A 18 6.36 4.09 -1.22
N VAL A 19 6.89 2.93 -0.84
CA VAL A 19 6.89 2.47 0.56
C VAL A 19 8.30 2.03 0.96
N THR A 20 8.65 2.29 2.21
CA THR A 20 9.89 1.80 2.81
C THR A 20 9.61 0.53 3.61
N ASP A 21 10.32 -0.56 3.32
CA ASP A 21 10.22 -1.79 4.08
C ASP A 21 10.95 -1.69 5.45
N SER A 22 10.81 -2.72 6.28
CA SER A 22 11.46 -2.78 7.60
C SER A 22 12.99 -2.85 7.56
N LEU A 23 13.58 -3.12 6.38
CA LEU A 23 15.02 -3.15 6.15
C LEU A 23 15.53 -1.82 5.54
N GLY A 24 14.67 -0.81 5.43
CA GLY A 24 15.00 0.50 4.88
C GLY A 24 15.03 0.57 3.35
N ARG A 25 14.55 -0.45 2.65
CA ARG A 25 14.50 -0.47 1.18
C ARG A 25 13.28 0.31 0.71
N LYS A 26 13.51 1.23 -0.22
CA LYS A 26 12.46 2.03 -0.85
C LYS A 26 11.95 1.32 -2.09
N ILE A 27 10.66 0.98 -2.11
CA ILE A 27 9.97 0.33 -3.24
C ILE A 27 9.10 1.38 -3.93
N ASP A 28 9.28 1.53 -5.24
CA ASP A 28 8.50 2.45 -6.10
C ASP A 28 7.30 1.72 -6.72
N PHE A 29 6.13 2.37 -6.73
CA PHE A 29 4.86 1.86 -7.25
C PHE A 29 4.37 2.57 -8.52
N LYS A 30 5.16 3.45 -9.15
CA LYS A 30 4.77 4.21 -10.36
C LYS A 30 4.33 3.36 -11.55
N ASN A 31 4.82 2.12 -11.65
CA ASN A 31 4.50 1.18 -12.72
C ASN A 31 3.75 -0.07 -12.21
N THR A 32 3.01 0.08 -11.11
CA THR A 32 2.31 -1.03 -10.44
C THR A 32 0.80 -0.80 -10.48
N ILE A 33 0.06 -1.84 -10.88
CA ILE A 33 -1.40 -1.85 -10.77
C ILE A 33 -1.78 -2.48 -9.43
N LEU A 34 -2.37 -1.68 -8.54
CA LEU A 34 -2.89 -2.16 -7.25
C LEU A 34 -4.35 -2.62 -7.42
N ILE A 35 -4.59 -3.92 -7.32
CA ILE A 35 -5.94 -4.49 -7.39
C ILE A 35 -6.42 -4.79 -5.97
N MET A 36 -7.49 -4.12 -5.56
CA MET A 36 -8.14 -4.35 -4.26
C MET A 36 -9.53 -4.93 -4.49
N THR A 37 -9.84 -6.01 -3.78
CA THR A 37 -11.18 -6.61 -3.75
C THR A 37 -11.66 -6.66 -2.30
N SER A 38 -12.88 -6.23 -2.06
CA SER A 38 -13.54 -6.36 -0.76
C SER A 38 -14.86 -7.07 -0.97
N ASN A 39 -15.20 -7.98 -0.06
CA ASN A 39 -16.49 -8.65 -0.04
C ASN A 39 -17.56 -7.79 0.65
N ILE A 40 -17.50 -6.46 0.53
CA ILE A 40 -18.52 -5.56 1.09
C ILE A 40 -19.83 -5.79 0.32
N GLY A 41 -20.72 -6.53 0.98
CA GLY A 41 -22.06 -6.94 0.58
C GLY A 41 -22.71 -7.64 1.77
#